data_AF-A0A497E223-F1
#
_entry.id   AF-A0A497E223-F1
#
_cell.length_a   1.000
_cell.length_b   1.000
_cell.length_c   1.000
_cell.angle_alpha   90.00
_cell.angle_beta   90.00
_cell.angle_gamma   90.00
#
_symmetry.space_group_name_H-M   'P 1'
#
loop_
_entity.id
_entity.type
_entity.pdbx_description
1 polymer ?
#
loop_
_entity_poly.entity_id
_entity_poly.type
_entity_poly.pdbx_seq_one_letter_code
_entity_poly.pdbx_strand_id
1 'polypeptide(L)' 'MRNSLEAYRKFSPQQDRGPIITIDGPAAAGKSTAARLLAQRLGYLYLDTGAMYRALTWKALR' A
#
# COMPACT_ATOMS: atom_id res chain seq x y z
N MET A 1 -24.43 20.99 -8.24
CA MET A 1 -23.91 20.66 -6.89
C MET A 1 -24.38 19.26 -6.47
N ARG A 2 -24.08 18.21 -7.27
CA ARG A 2 -24.68 16.86 -7.11
C ARG A 2 -23.66 15.71 -6.98
N ASN A 3 -22.34 15.98 -6.97
CA ASN A 3 -21.34 14.94 -7.27
C ASN A 3 -20.23 14.72 -6.22
N SER A 4 -20.36 15.22 -4.98
CA SER A 4 -19.39 14.88 -3.92
C SER A 4 -19.70 13.51 -3.30
N LEU A 5 -20.97 13.26 -2.94
CA LEU A 5 -21.39 12.03 -2.26
C LEU A 5 -21.33 10.78 -3.16
N GLU A 6 -21.60 10.90 -4.46
CA GLU A 6 -21.44 9.79 -5.42
C GLU A 6 -19.97 9.39 -5.63
N ALA A 7 -19.05 10.37 -5.67
CA ALA A 7 -17.62 10.10 -5.72
C ALA A 7 -17.17 9.34 -4.46
N TYR A 8 -17.61 9.77 -3.28
CA TYR A 8 -17.37 9.05 -2.02
C TYR A 8 -17.95 7.63 -2.04
N ARG A 9 -19.15 7.42 -2.60
CA ARG A 9 -19.76 6.08 -2.77
C ARG A 9 -18.96 5.18 -3.72
N LYS A 10 -18.40 5.74 -4.80
CA LYS A 10 -17.56 4.99 -5.75
C LYS A 10 -16.23 4.52 -5.15
N PHE A 11 -15.74 5.24 -4.13
CA PHE A 11 -14.57 4.86 -3.31
C PHE A 11 -14.93 4.18 -1.98
N SER A 12 -16.23 4.03 -1.67
CA SER A 12 -16.70 3.39 -0.43
C SER A 12 -16.46 1.89 -0.55
N PRO A 13 -15.44 1.34 0.12
CA PRO A 13 -15.02 -0.01 -0.11
C PRO A 13 -15.79 -0.92 0.82
N GLN A 14 -17.05 -1.16 0.49
CA GLN A 14 -17.73 -2.37 0.96
C GLN A 14 -17.32 -3.50 0.03
N GLN A 15 -16.05 -3.90 0.12
CA GLN A 15 -15.55 -5.13 -0.49
C GLN A 15 -14.78 -5.85 0.61
N ASP A 16 -14.94 -7.18 0.71
CA ASP A 16 -14.15 -8.04 1.58
C ASP A 16 -12.66 -7.85 1.27
N ARG A 17 -12.04 -6.86 1.91
CA ARG A 17 -10.61 -6.61 1.79
C ARG A 17 -9.93 -7.58 2.73
N GLY A 18 -9.11 -8.46 2.16
CA GLY A 18 -8.18 -9.28 2.95
C GLY A 18 -7.35 -8.39 3.89
N PRO A 19 -6.87 -8.96 5.01
CA PRO A 19 -6.15 -8.20 6.04
C PRO A 19 -4.93 -7.49 5.48
N ILE A 20 -4.67 -6.26 5.94
CA ILE A 20 -3.42 -5.55 5.60
C ILE A 20 -2.33 -6.04 6.56
N ILE A 21 -1.21 -6.51 6.01
CA ILE A 21 -0.09 -7.04 6.78
C ILE A 21 1.07 -6.04 6.76
N THR A 22 1.49 -5.58 7.94
CA THR A 22 2.69 -4.75 8.12
C THR A 22 3.84 -5.59 8.67
N ILE A 23 5.09 -5.26 8.29
CA ILE A 23 6.30 -5.94 8.79
C ILE A 23 7.28 -4.90 9.34
N ASP A 24 7.38 -4.86 10.67
CA ASP A 24 8.21 -3.92 11.42
C ASP A 24 9.42 -4.62 12.09
N GLY A 25 10.43 -3.84 12.46
CA GLY A 25 11.66 -4.33 13.08
C GLY A 25 12.89 -3.47 12.76
N PRO A 26 14.08 -3.81 13.29
CA PRO A 26 15.29 -2.98 13.17
C PRO A 26 15.78 -2.83 11.72
N ALA A 27 16.54 -1.77 11.45
CA ALA A 27 17.15 -1.55 10.14
C ALA A 27 18.02 -2.75 9.71
N ALA A 28 18.11 -3.00 8.40
CA ALA A 28 18.86 -4.11 7.80
C ALA A 28 18.41 -5.56 8.19
N ALA A 29 17.30 -5.74 8.91
CA ALA A 29 16.78 -7.07 9.27
C ALA A 29 16.14 -7.89 8.11
N GLY A 30 16.24 -7.43 6.86
CA GLY A 30 15.67 -8.14 5.71
C GLY A 30 14.14 -8.07 5.57
N LYS A 31 13.47 -7.15 6.27
CA LYS A 31 11.99 -7.02 6.28
C LYS A 31 11.36 -6.92 4.89
N SER A 32 11.94 -6.12 3.99
CA SER A 32 11.44 -5.99 2.61
C SER A 32 11.52 -7.31 1.84
N THR A 33 12.58 -8.09 2.06
CA THR A 33 12.75 -9.42 1.46
C THR A 33 11.71 -10.39 2.00
N ALA A 34 11.55 -10.44 3.32
CA ALA A 34 10.55 -11.30 3.97
C ALA A 34 9.12 -10.93 3.54
N ALA A 35 8.79 -9.63 3.50
CA ALA A 35 7.50 -9.13 3.05
C ALA A 35 7.19 -9.51 1.60
N ARG A 36 8.17 -9.38 0.70
CA ARG A 36 8.02 -9.76 -0.71
C ARG A 36 7.76 -11.26 -0.87
N LEU A 37 8.53 -12.10 -0.16
CA LEU A 37 8.35 -13.56 -0.20
C LEU A 37 7.03 -13.99 0.43
N LEU A 38 6.62 -13.37 1.53
CA LEU A 38 5.34 -13.63 2.18
C LEU A 38 4.17 -13.27 1.25
N ALA A 39 4.24 -12.09 0.62
CA ALA A 39 3.22 -11.62 -0.31
C ALA A 39 3.07 -12.59 -1.50
N GLN A 40 4.18 -13.05 -2.09
CA GLN A 40 4.16 -14.04 -3.16
C GLN A 40 3.52 -15.37 -2.72
N ARG A 41 3.83 -15.85 -1.49
CA ARG A 41 3.28 -17.10 -0.96
C ARG A 41 1.79 -17.02 -0.64
N LEU A 42 1.31 -15.87 -0.19
CA LEU A 42 -0.08 -15.68 0.21
C LEU A 42 -0.96 -15.10 -0.91
N GLY A 43 -0.40 -14.75 -2.07
CA GLY A 43 -1.13 -14.09 -3.15
C GLY A 43 -1.48 -12.62 -2.86
N TYR A 44 -0.69 -11.95 -2.03
CA TYR A 44 -0.88 -10.53 -1.67
C TYR A 44 -0.07 -9.63 -2.60
N LEU A 45 -0.54 -8.39 -2.75
CA LEU A 45 0.25 -7.32 -3.34
C LEU A 45 1.35 -6.89 -2.36
N TYR A 46 2.59 -6.81 -2.85
CA TYR A 46 3.71 -6.22 -2.10
C TYR A 46 3.83 -4.71 -2.40
N LEU A 47 3.94 -3.89 -1.35
CA LEU A 47 4.15 -2.45 -1.44
C LEU A 47 5.56 -2.07 -0.97
N ASP A 48 6.39 -1.55 -1.87
CA ASP A 48 7.65 -0.89 -1.51
C ASP A 48 7.37 0.57 -1.10
N THR A 49 7.22 0.79 0.21
CA THR A 49 6.95 2.12 0.77
C THR A 49 8.08 3.11 0.50
N GLY A 50 9.34 2.65 0.42
CA GLY A 50 10.49 3.50 0.12
C GLY A 50 10.46 4.02 -1.32
N ALA A 51 10.14 3.16 -2.28
CA ALA A 51 9.94 3.57 -3.67
C ALA A 51 8.73 4.50 -3.82
N MET A 52 7.62 4.20 -3.14
CA MET A 52 6.41 5.03 -3.13
C MET A 52 6.70 6.45 -2.63
N TYR A 53 7.36 6.59 -1.48
CA TYR A 53 7.68 7.91 -0.93
C TYR A 53 8.65 8.68 -1.84
N ARG A 54 9.67 8.03 -2.41
CA ARG A 54 10.57 8.70 -3.38
C ARG A 54 9.83 9.20 -4.62
N ALA A 55 8.93 8.39 -5.19
CA ALA A 55 8.14 8.80 -6.35
C ALA A 55 7.21 9.97 -6.03
N LEU A 56 6.58 9.94 -4.85
CA LEU A 56 5.72 11.03 -4.39
C LEU A 56 6.51 12.33 -4.18
N THR A 57 7.68 12.25 -3.52
CA THR A 57 8.57 13.40 -3.34
C THR A 57 9.00 14.00 -4.67
N TRP A 58 9.38 13.17 -5.64
CA TRP A 58 9.74 13.64 -6.98
C TRP A 58 8.59 14.38 -7.67
N LYS A 59 7.36 13.87 -7.53
CA LYS A 59 6.15 14.53 -8.06
C LYS A 59 5.82 15.83 -7.32
N ALA A 60 6.13 15.94 -6.04
CA ALA A 60 5.88 17.16 -5.26
C ALA A 60 6.90 18.27 -5.54
N LEU A 61 8.11 17.91 -5.96
CA LEU A 61 9.20 18.85 -6.27
C LEU A 61 9.25 19.26 -7.76
N ARG A 62 8.45 18.63 -8.62
CA ARG A 62 8.31 18.94 -10.04
C ARG A 62 6.98 19.60 -10.32
#